data_AF-A0A073CIC5-F1
#
_entry.id   AF-A0A073CIC5-F1
#
_cell.length_a   1.000
_cell.length_b   1.000
_cell.length_c   1.000
_cell.angle_alpha   90.00
_cell.angle_beta   90.00
_cell.angle_gamma   90.00
#
_symmetry.space_group_name_H-M   'P 1'
#
loop_
_entity.id
_entity.type
_entity.pdbx_description
1 polymer ?
#
loop_
_entity_poly.entity_id
_entity_poly.type
_entity_poly.pdbx_seq_one_letter_code
_entity_poly.pdbx_strand_id
1 'polypeptide(L)'
;MGNTPNPKAQLVGEALEAGATVLKHIPGLVDAIAKAGNYPDQLYMTFSNQPGIDKRFWPQPGKYYEILAGQIVRFDELRYPLTQPLDINLWEYDYGSGDDHLGSFAIGKDTEPGTYVKTVTSASEASIYLVAYVVAEEEW
;
A
#
# COMPACT_ATOMS: atom_id res chain seq x y z
N MET A 1 31.18 9.97 6.23
CA MET A 1 30.20 10.31 5.17
C MET A 1 28.84 10.19 5.80
N GLY A 2 28.15 11.32 6.02
CA GLY A 2 26.87 11.34 6.73
C GLY A 2 25.76 10.76 5.87
N ASN A 3 25.08 9.74 6.38
CA ASN A 3 23.80 9.28 5.85
C ASN A 3 22.79 10.42 6.06
N THR A 4 22.70 11.32 5.08
CA THR A 4 21.61 12.29 5.04
C THR A 4 20.40 11.52 4.50
N PRO A 5 19.33 11.33 5.28
CA PRO A 5 18.15 10.61 4.82
C PRO A 5 17.61 11.27 3.55
N ASN A 6 17.21 10.48 2.57
CA ASN A 6 16.56 11.00 1.36
C ASN A 6 15.31 11.81 1.79
N PRO A 7 15.23 13.12 1.47
CA PRO A 7 14.10 13.96 1.89
C PRO A 7 12.74 13.41 1.46
N LYS A 8 12.65 12.71 0.33
CA LYS A 8 11.42 12.05 -0.13
C LYS A 8 11.00 10.88 0.78
N ALA A 9 11.97 10.08 1.24
CA ALA A 9 11.71 8.97 2.17
C ALA A 9 11.30 9.48 3.55
N GLN A 10 11.86 10.61 3.99
CA GLN A 10 11.46 11.26 5.23
C GLN A 10 10.00 11.76 5.17
N LEU A 11 9.61 12.44 4.10
CA LEU A 11 8.24 12.92 3.91
C LEU A 11 7.21 11.78 3.87
N VAL A 12 7.56 10.64 3.26
CA VAL A 12 6.71 9.44 3.28
C VAL A 12 6.55 8.89 4.70
N GLY A 13 7.64 8.83 5.46
CA GLY A 13 7.59 8.43 6.88
C GLY A 13 6.71 9.35 7.72
N GLU A 14 6.86 10.66 7.58
CA GLU A 14 6.04 11.65 8.28
C GLU A 14 4.56 11.56 7.89
N ALA A 15 4.26 11.32 6.62
CA ALA A 15 2.89 11.15 6.14
C ALA A 15 2.22 9.87 6.68
N LEU A 16 2.99 8.77 6.80
CA LEU A 16 2.51 7.53 7.43
C LEU A 16 2.25 7.71 8.93
N GLU A 17 3.14 8.38 9.65
CA GLU A 17 2.96 8.69 11.08
C GLU A 17 1.74 9.60 11.30
N ALA A 18 1.54 10.60 10.44
CA ALA A 18 0.37 11.46 10.47
C ALA A 18 -0.92 10.65 10.21
N GLY A 19 -0.91 9.78 9.20
CA GLY A 19 -2.04 8.89 8.89
C GLY A 19 -2.38 7.96 10.05
N ALA A 20 -1.38 7.29 10.63
CA ALA A 20 -1.55 6.43 11.81
C ALA A 20 -2.09 7.22 13.02
N THR A 21 -1.66 8.48 13.18
CA THR A 21 -2.18 9.37 14.22
C THR A 21 -3.65 9.70 13.99
N VAL A 22 -4.07 10.00 12.76
CA VAL A 22 -5.49 10.26 12.44
C VAL A 22 -6.35 9.03 12.73
N LEU A 23 -5.89 7.83 12.34
CA LEU A 23 -6.64 6.59 12.61
C LEU A 23 -6.86 6.35 14.11
N LYS A 24 -5.89 6.70 14.97
CA LYS A 24 -6.05 6.59 16.43
C LYS A 24 -7.15 7.48 17.02
N HIS A 25 -7.57 8.53 16.31
CA HIS A 25 -8.63 9.44 16.75
C HIS A 25 -10.03 8.98 16.34
N ILE A 26 -10.16 7.89 15.58
CA ILE A 26 -11.45 7.32 15.22
C ILE A 26 -11.91 6.41 16.37
N PRO A 27 -12.99 6.76 17.11
CA PRO A 27 -13.43 5.99 18.26
C PRO A 27 -13.71 4.54 17.91
N GLY A 28 -13.16 3.60 18.69
CA GLY A 28 -13.35 2.17 18.50
C GLY A 28 -12.54 1.53 17.37
N LEU A 29 -11.80 2.31 16.55
CA LEU A 29 -11.02 1.75 15.45
C LEU A 29 -9.84 0.90 15.95
N VAL A 30 -9.10 1.39 16.95
CA VAL A 30 -7.98 0.64 17.54
C VAL A 30 -8.47 -0.68 18.16
N ASP A 31 -9.61 -0.64 18.85
CA ASP A 31 -10.21 -1.85 19.45
C ASP A 31 -10.72 -2.82 18.38
N ALA A 32 -11.24 -2.32 17.25
CA ALA A 32 -11.65 -3.15 16.13
C ALA A 32 -10.45 -3.83 15.45
N ILE A 33 -9.36 -3.09 15.22
CA ILE A 33 -8.09 -3.62 14.69
C ILE A 33 -7.52 -4.68 15.64
N ALA A 34 -7.50 -4.41 16.95
CA ALA A 34 -6.99 -5.35 17.94
C ALA A 34 -7.80 -6.66 18.04
N LYS A 35 -9.09 -6.63 17.67
CA LYS A 35 -9.98 -7.81 17.66
C LYS A 35 -9.86 -8.64 16.40
N ALA A 36 -9.38 -8.08 15.28
CA ALA A 36 -9.24 -8.78 14.01
C ALA A 36 -8.20 -9.92 14.06
N GLY A 37 -7.40 -9.98 15.13
CA GLY A 37 -6.32 -10.95 15.28
C GLY A 37 -5.02 -10.45 14.65
N ASN A 38 -3.98 -11.28 14.75
CA ASN A 38 -2.65 -10.97 14.21
C ASN A 38 -2.26 -12.02 13.18
N TYR A 39 -3.11 -12.18 12.16
CA TYR A 39 -2.82 -13.03 11.01
C TYR A 39 -2.15 -12.17 9.95
N PRO A 40 -1.02 -12.62 9.37
CA PRO A 40 -0.39 -11.89 8.30
C PRO A 40 -1.25 -11.98 7.04
N ASP A 41 -1.42 -10.85 6.36
CA ASP A 41 -1.91 -10.83 4.99
C ASP A 41 -0.77 -11.26 4.06
N GLN A 42 -1.02 -12.19 3.16
CA GLN A 42 -0.21 -12.59 2.02
C GLN A 42 -0.43 -11.60 0.86
N LEU A 43 0.01 -10.36 1.09
CA LEU A 43 -0.25 -9.22 0.22
C LEU A 43 0.53 -9.28 -1.11
N TYR A 44 -0.16 -9.01 -2.21
CA TYR A 44 0.44 -8.63 -3.48
C TYR A 44 -0.36 -7.51 -4.16
N MET A 45 0.27 -6.81 -5.11
CA MET A 45 -0.34 -5.70 -5.84
C MET A 45 -0.32 -5.91 -7.34
N THR A 46 -1.42 -5.54 -8.00
CA THR A 46 -1.58 -5.63 -9.46
C THR A 46 -2.14 -4.33 -10.04
N PHE A 47 -1.95 -4.14 -11.35
CA PHE A 47 -2.70 -3.13 -12.12
C PHE A 47 -4.01 -3.69 -12.70
N SER A 48 -4.40 -4.91 -12.30
CA SER A 48 -5.55 -5.62 -12.83
C SER A 48 -6.64 -5.72 -11.77
N ASN A 49 -7.88 -5.51 -12.18
CA ASN A 49 -9.04 -5.81 -11.32
C ASN A 49 -9.35 -7.31 -11.23
N GLN A 50 -8.49 -8.18 -11.77
CA GLN A 50 -8.60 -9.63 -11.67
C GLN A 50 -7.50 -10.16 -10.74
N PRO A 51 -7.82 -11.16 -9.90
CA PRO A 51 -6.81 -11.82 -9.09
C PRO A 51 -5.80 -12.59 -9.96
N GLY A 52 -4.68 -12.95 -9.35
CA GLY A 52 -3.67 -13.82 -9.91
C GLY A 52 -2.26 -13.31 -9.63
N ILE A 53 -1.50 -14.12 -8.89
CA ILE A 53 -0.12 -13.82 -8.51
C ILE A 53 0.81 -13.54 -9.71
N ASP A 54 0.52 -14.13 -10.87
CA ASP A 54 1.28 -13.92 -12.11
C ASP A 54 1.07 -12.53 -12.73
N LYS A 55 0.05 -11.79 -12.28
CA LYS A 55 -0.26 -10.42 -12.73
C LYS A 55 0.32 -9.35 -11.80
N ARG A 56 1.03 -9.75 -10.75
CA ARG A 56 1.57 -8.83 -9.76
C ARG A 56 2.67 -7.98 -10.37
N PHE A 57 2.69 -6.72 -9.97
CA PHE A 57 3.85 -5.85 -10.19
C PHE A 57 4.72 -5.78 -8.92
N TRP A 58 4.17 -6.17 -7.78
CA TRP A 58 4.86 -6.30 -6.50
C TRP A 58 4.24 -7.42 -5.66
N PRO A 59 5.04 -8.20 -4.89
CA PRO A 59 6.50 -8.13 -4.79
C PRO A 59 7.26 -8.65 -6.02
N GLN A 60 8.53 -8.26 -6.15
CA GLN A 60 9.54 -8.86 -7.06
C GLN A 60 9.61 -10.40 -6.85
N PRO A 61 10.22 -11.20 -7.75
CA PRO A 61 9.95 -12.64 -7.87
C PRO A 61 9.86 -13.41 -6.54
N GLY A 62 8.64 -13.88 -6.25
CA GLY A 62 8.13 -14.44 -5.00
C GLY A 62 6.63 -14.68 -5.19
N LYS A 63 5.91 -15.24 -4.21
CA LYS A 63 4.44 -15.30 -4.31
C LYS A 63 3.87 -13.96 -3.83
N TYR A 64 3.86 -13.77 -2.53
CA TYR A 64 3.28 -12.65 -1.81
C TYR A 64 4.28 -12.11 -0.79
N TYR A 65 3.93 -11.00 -0.15
CA TYR A 65 4.63 -10.49 1.02
C TYR A 65 3.73 -10.65 2.25
N GLU A 66 4.22 -11.35 3.27
CA GLU A 66 3.51 -11.45 4.55
C GLU A 66 3.63 -10.13 5.32
N ILE A 67 2.50 -9.44 5.52
CA ILE A 67 2.43 -8.20 6.30
C ILE A 67 1.54 -8.39 7.52
N LEU A 68 2.08 -8.07 8.70
CA LEU A 68 1.31 -8.05 9.95
C LEU A 68 0.69 -6.68 10.20
N ALA A 69 -0.38 -6.64 11.00
CA ALA A 69 -0.99 -5.41 11.43
C ALA A 69 0.03 -4.44 12.06
N GLY A 70 0.03 -3.20 11.58
CA GLY A 70 0.94 -2.14 12.04
C GLY A 70 2.36 -2.18 11.48
N GLN A 71 2.71 -3.17 10.65
CA GLN A 71 3.99 -3.15 9.93
C GLN A 71 3.99 -2.11 8.81
N ILE A 72 5.15 -1.49 8.61
CA ILE A 72 5.39 -0.56 7.51
C ILE A 72 6.31 -1.23 6.51
N VAL A 73 5.81 -1.43 5.29
CA VAL A 73 6.59 -1.91 4.15
C VAL A 73 7.06 -0.69 3.35
N ARG A 74 8.36 -0.64 3.04
CA ARG A 74 8.98 0.43 2.25
C ARG A 74 9.48 -0.13 0.92
N PHE A 75 9.28 0.64 -0.14
CA PHE A 75 9.73 0.29 -1.48
C PHE A 75 10.81 1.29 -1.91
N ASP A 76 12.06 0.83 -2.02
CA ASP A 76 13.16 1.72 -2.42
C ASP A 76 13.24 1.91 -3.94
N GLU A 77 12.70 0.96 -4.73
CA GLU A 77 12.88 0.91 -6.18
C GLU A 77 11.56 0.79 -6.98
N LEU A 78 10.41 0.84 -6.32
CA LEU A 78 9.12 0.69 -6.99
C LEU A 78 8.73 2.01 -7.68
N ARG A 79 8.92 2.07 -9.00
CA ARG A 79 8.65 3.23 -9.84
C ARG A 79 7.84 2.82 -11.05
N TYR A 80 6.83 3.61 -11.37
CA TYR A 80 6.00 3.42 -12.56
C TYR A 80 5.82 4.73 -13.30
N PRO A 81 5.97 4.74 -14.64
CA PRO A 81 5.70 5.92 -15.43
C PRO A 81 4.20 6.23 -15.39
N LEU A 82 3.86 7.48 -15.07
CA LEU A 82 2.49 7.95 -15.01
C LEU A 82 2.02 8.45 -16.40
N THR A 83 2.14 7.60 -17.42
CA THR A 83 1.73 7.91 -18.81
C THR A 83 0.23 7.68 -19.04
N GLN A 84 -0.41 6.95 -18.14
CA GLN A 84 -1.84 6.68 -18.06
C GLN A 84 -2.24 6.56 -16.59
N PRO A 85 -3.55 6.60 -16.26
CA PRO A 85 -4.00 6.32 -14.90
C PRO A 85 -3.48 4.95 -14.43
N LEU A 86 -3.02 4.89 -13.18
CA LEU A 86 -2.60 3.65 -12.54
C LEU A 86 -3.67 3.22 -11.55
N ASP A 87 -4.40 2.16 -11.90
CA ASP A 87 -5.37 1.51 -11.02
C ASP A 87 -4.66 0.40 -10.24
N ILE A 88 -4.41 0.62 -8.96
CA ILE A 88 -3.66 -0.30 -8.11
C ILE A 88 -4.65 -1.09 -7.25
N ASN A 89 -4.55 -2.42 -7.33
CA ASN A 89 -5.38 -3.35 -6.59
C ASN A 89 -4.50 -4.15 -5.62
N LEU A 90 -4.93 -4.25 -4.38
CA LEU A 90 -4.31 -5.06 -3.33
C LEU A 90 -5.08 -6.37 -3.22
N TRP A 91 -4.35 -7.46 -3.06
CA TRP A 91 -4.90 -8.81 -3.02
C TRP A 91 -4.22 -9.64 -1.94
N GLU A 92 -5.02 -10.47 -1.28
CA GLU A 92 -4.58 -11.53 -0.39
C GLU A 92 -4.42 -12.80 -1.22
N TYR A 93 -3.23 -13.39 -1.21
CA TYR A 93 -3.05 -14.68 -1.88
C TYR A 93 -3.70 -15.81 -1.08
N ASP A 94 -4.54 -16.61 -1.74
CA ASP A 94 -5.08 -17.84 -1.16
C ASP A 94 -4.90 -19.02 -2.11
N TYR A 95 -4.20 -20.04 -1.60
CA TYR A 95 -3.92 -21.29 -2.34
C TYR A 95 -5.19 -22.12 -2.61
N GLY A 96 -6.24 -21.99 -1.78
CA GLY A 96 -7.36 -22.92 -1.75
C GLY A 96 -8.67 -22.42 -2.36
N SER A 97 -9.01 -21.14 -2.18
CA SER A 97 -10.33 -20.60 -2.54
C SER A 97 -10.32 -19.37 -3.45
N GLY A 98 -9.14 -18.95 -3.89
CA GLY A 98 -8.94 -17.82 -4.80
C GLY A 98 -8.59 -16.55 -4.04
N ASP A 99 -7.78 -15.70 -4.65
CA ASP A 99 -7.22 -14.53 -3.98
C ASP A 99 -8.30 -13.49 -3.63
N ASP A 100 -8.30 -13.01 -2.39
CA ASP A 100 -9.29 -12.05 -1.89
C ASP A 100 -8.90 -10.61 -2.21
N HIS A 101 -9.89 -9.78 -2.55
CA HIS A 101 -9.65 -8.37 -2.84
C HIS A 101 -9.55 -7.56 -1.54
N LEU A 102 -8.39 -6.97 -1.31
CA LEU A 102 -8.10 -6.14 -0.14
C LEU A 102 -8.45 -4.66 -0.37
N GLY A 103 -8.79 -4.30 -1.61
CA GLY A 103 -9.21 -2.97 -2.01
C GLY A 103 -8.34 -2.39 -3.13
N SER A 104 -8.64 -1.15 -3.51
CA SER A 104 -7.99 -0.50 -4.64
C SER A 104 -7.88 1.01 -4.46
N PHE A 105 -6.91 1.61 -5.14
CA PHE A 105 -6.84 3.06 -5.32
C PHE A 105 -6.30 3.41 -6.70
N ALA A 106 -6.60 4.61 -7.18
CA ALA A 106 -6.14 5.11 -8.47
C ALA A 106 -5.22 6.32 -8.32
N ILE A 107 -4.20 6.39 -9.17
CA ILE A 107 -3.38 7.58 -9.40
C ILE A 107 -3.73 8.10 -10.79
N GLY A 108 -4.32 9.29 -10.88
CA GLY A 108 -4.68 9.89 -12.15
C GLY A 108 -3.43 10.32 -12.94
N LYS A 109 -3.48 10.23 -14.27
CA LYS A 109 -2.34 10.61 -15.12
C LYS A 109 -1.88 12.07 -14.94
N ASP A 110 -2.81 12.95 -14.61
CA ASP A 110 -2.58 14.39 -14.45
C ASP A 110 -2.39 14.76 -12.97
N THR A 111 -1.97 13.79 -12.13
CA THR A 111 -1.68 14.06 -10.71
C THR A 111 -0.42 14.93 -10.62
N GLU A 112 -0.54 16.10 -10.01
CA GLU A 112 0.58 17.02 -9.82
C GLU A 112 1.69 16.41 -8.92
N PRO A 113 2.95 16.83 -9.09
CA PRO A 113 4.03 16.43 -8.19
C PRO A 113 3.71 16.71 -6.72
N GLY A 114 4.01 15.74 -5.85
CA GLY A 114 3.72 15.84 -4.42
C GLY A 114 3.78 14.50 -3.68
N THR A 115 3.60 14.57 -2.36
CA THR A 115 3.47 13.39 -1.48
C THR A 115 2.00 13.16 -1.17
N TYR A 116 1.54 11.92 -1.33
CA TYR A 116 0.15 11.55 -1.18
C TYR A 116 0.00 10.38 -0.22
N VAL A 117 -1.13 10.32 0.48
CA VAL A 117 -1.56 9.18 1.28
C VAL A 117 -2.95 8.75 0.81
N LYS A 118 -3.14 7.45 0.63
CA LYS A 118 -4.44 6.83 0.34
C LYS A 118 -4.74 5.81 1.42
N THR A 119 -6.01 5.77 1.81
CA THR A 119 -6.53 4.68 2.64
C THR A 119 -7.18 3.66 1.73
N VAL A 120 -6.80 2.40 1.86
CA VAL A 120 -7.38 1.26 1.14
C VAL A 120 -8.03 0.36 2.19
N THR A 121 -9.27 -0.06 1.97
CA THR A 121 -10.01 -0.86 2.94
C THR A 121 -10.75 -1.99 2.26
N SER A 122 -10.81 -3.16 2.90
CA SER A 122 -11.76 -4.21 2.55
C SER A 122 -12.68 -4.48 3.72
N ALA A 123 -13.99 -4.36 3.48
CA ALA A 123 -14.99 -4.68 4.49
C ALA A 123 -15.18 -6.19 4.67
N SER A 124 -14.91 -7.00 3.63
CA SER A 124 -14.97 -8.47 3.73
C SER A 124 -13.81 -8.99 4.56
N GLU A 125 -12.60 -8.46 4.32
CA GLU A 125 -11.38 -8.88 5.03
C GLU A 125 -11.12 -8.10 6.32
N ALA A 126 -11.97 -7.12 6.65
CA ALA A 126 -11.81 -6.22 7.79
C ALA A 126 -10.40 -5.56 7.86
N SER A 127 -9.80 -5.25 6.72
CA SER A 127 -8.44 -4.73 6.60
C SER A 127 -8.41 -3.24 6.23
N ILE A 128 -7.36 -2.54 6.70
CA ILE A 128 -7.09 -1.12 6.42
C ILE A 128 -5.60 -0.95 6.13
N TYR A 129 -5.28 -0.43 4.94
CA TYR A 129 -3.92 -0.04 4.55
C TYR A 129 -3.82 1.47 4.38
N LEU A 130 -2.69 2.01 4.82
CA LEU A 130 -2.27 3.37 4.45
C LEU A 130 -1.15 3.25 3.43
N VAL A 131 -1.42 3.71 2.21
CA VAL A 131 -0.46 3.70 1.11
C VAL A 131 0.04 5.12 0.89
N ALA A 132 1.32 5.34 1.13
CA ALA A 132 1.98 6.61 0.86
C ALA A 132 2.84 6.51 -0.41
N TYR A 133 2.72 7.49 -1.30
CA TYR A 133 3.50 7.54 -2.54
C TYR A 133 3.89 8.98 -2.90
N VAL A 134 4.88 9.10 -3.77
CA VAL A 134 5.35 10.37 -4.31
C VAL A 134 5.10 10.40 -5.80
N VAL A 135 4.51 11.49 -6.28
CA VAL A 135 4.53 11.85 -7.70
C VAL A 135 5.62 12.90 -7.89
N ALA A 136 6.49 12.70 -8.86
CA ALA A 136 7.57 13.63 -9.16
C ALA A 136 7.84 13.63 -10.66
N GLU A 137 8.29 14.76 -11.16
CA GLU A 137 8.96 14.81 -12.46
C GLU A 137 10.28 14.02 -12.35
N GLU A 138 10.56 13.20 -13.36
CA GLU A 138 11.81 12.47 -13.45
C GLU A 138 12.79 13.31 -14.27
N GLU A 139 13.84 13.82 -13.62
CA GLU A 139 14.99 14.39 -14.34
C GLU A 139 15.78 13.23 -14.94
N TRP A 140 15.92 13.23 -16.27
CA TRP A 140 16.75 12.28 -17.03
C TRP A 140 18.20 12.74 -17.07
#